data_AF-A0A2I8DK82-F1
#
_entry.id   AF-A0A2I8DK82-F1
#
_cell.length_a   1.000
_cell.length_b   1.000
_cell.length_c   1.000
_cell.angle_alpha   90.00
_cell.angle_beta   90.00
_cell.angle_gamma   90.00
#
_symmetry.space_group_name_H-M   'P 1'
#
loop_
_entity.id
_entity.type
_entity.pdbx_description
1 polymer ?
#
loop_
_entity_poly.entity_id
_entity_poly.type
_entity_poly.pdbx_seq_one_letter_code
_entity_poly.pdbx_strand_id
1 'polypeptide(L)'
;MQSSDKPSTGTMDANGRRPWLGASAPESSPAAAAAPPSLRWRGPWRTWLLLSWAICTLASPTFAFVVVLLCIDARSDNPYFWWSLPLIVAAGNAVAILRTHYRHGRRGYADRAALARQHAATAQATAGALFLAAGAASGLLPELAAMLLGTRDAGPAALGGIALAMGFGVASHVHAGALHAWLAFREPAAAMAAPASAR
;
A
#
# COMPACT_ATOMS: atom_id res chain seq x y z
N MET A 1 19.11 66.47 -22.74
CA MET A 1 17.96 65.59 -22.43
C MET A 1 17.89 64.59 -23.57
N GLN A 2 18.05 63.27 -23.45
CA GLN A 2 17.94 62.35 -22.32
C GLN A 2 19.04 61.27 -22.39
N SER A 3 19.29 60.72 -21.21
CA SER A 3 20.31 59.76 -20.78
C SER A 3 20.47 58.52 -21.67
N SER A 4 21.72 58.20 -21.97
CA SER A 4 22.17 56.88 -22.42
C SER A 4 22.34 55.97 -21.22
N ASP A 5 21.51 54.92 -21.11
CA ASP A 5 21.77 53.81 -20.19
C ASP A 5 22.28 52.61 -20.99
N LYS A 6 23.60 52.42 -20.93
CA LYS A 6 24.27 51.18 -21.35
C LYS A 6 24.01 50.10 -20.30
N PRO A 7 23.61 48.88 -20.68
CA PRO A 7 23.61 47.76 -19.75
C PRO A 7 25.06 47.40 -19.38
N SER A 8 25.35 47.41 -18.08
CA SER A 8 26.61 46.94 -17.52
C SER A 8 26.71 45.42 -17.69
N THR A 9 27.61 44.99 -18.57
CA THR A 9 28.06 43.60 -18.67
C THR A 9 28.75 43.22 -17.37
N GLY A 10 28.02 42.51 -16.52
CA GLY A 10 28.55 41.86 -15.32
C GLY A 10 29.58 40.81 -15.74
N THR A 11 30.82 41.04 -15.34
CA THR A 11 31.95 40.11 -15.45
C THR A 11 31.64 38.85 -14.65
N MET A 12 31.43 37.76 -15.37
CA MET A 12 31.29 36.40 -14.85
C MET A 12 32.70 35.91 -14.48
N ASP A 13 32.92 35.49 -13.23
CA ASP A 13 34.19 34.87 -12.87
C ASP A 13 34.30 33.48 -13.54
N ALA A 14 35.52 32.96 -13.64
CA ALA A 14 35.82 31.71 -14.35
C ALA A 14 35.17 30.45 -13.72
N ASN A 15 34.34 30.61 -12.68
CA ASN A 15 33.62 29.54 -11.99
C ASN A 15 32.10 29.84 -11.81
N GLY A 16 31.59 30.91 -12.44
CA GLY A 16 30.15 31.21 -12.54
C GLY A 16 29.43 31.52 -11.22
N ARG A 17 30.09 32.06 -10.18
CA ARG A 17 29.45 32.37 -8.89
C ARG A 17 29.30 33.88 -8.68
N ARG A 18 28.08 34.32 -8.32
CA ARG A 18 27.79 35.72 -7.97
C ARG A 18 28.29 36.05 -6.54
N PRO A 19 29.06 37.13 -6.30
CA PRO A 19 29.73 37.36 -5.01
C PRO A 19 28.90 38.02 -3.88
N TRP A 20 27.58 38.19 -4.00
CA TRP A 20 26.83 39.13 -3.12
C TRP A 20 25.64 38.54 -2.35
N LEU A 21 25.77 37.33 -1.80
CA LEU A 21 24.91 36.86 -0.71
C LEU A 21 25.76 36.48 0.51
N GLY A 22 26.35 37.51 1.12
CA GLY A 22 26.57 37.50 2.56
C GLY A 22 25.25 37.83 3.25
N ALA A 23 24.55 36.83 3.76
CA ALA A 23 23.51 36.99 4.78
C ALA A 23 23.27 35.64 5.48
N SER A 24 23.71 35.61 6.74
CA SER A 24 23.23 34.73 7.82
C SER A 24 23.43 33.23 7.63
N ALA A 25 24.47 32.71 8.30
CA ALA A 25 24.45 31.33 8.77
C ALA A 25 23.08 31.07 9.43
N PRO A 26 22.36 29.99 9.05
CA PRO A 26 21.14 29.66 9.76
C PRO A 26 21.54 29.35 11.20
N GLU A 27 21.05 30.18 12.13
CA GLU A 27 20.93 29.81 13.53
C GLU A 27 20.45 28.37 13.57
N SER A 28 21.29 27.52 14.16
CA SER A 28 20.99 26.14 14.49
C SER A 28 19.76 26.15 15.39
N SER A 29 18.58 26.06 14.76
CA SER A 29 17.30 26.02 15.45
C SER A 29 17.33 24.80 16.37
N PRO A 30 17.28 24.98 17.71
CA PRO A 30 17.20 23.87 18.65
C PRO A 30 15.83 23.18 18.64
N ALA A 31 14.99 23.48 17.64
CA ALA A 31 13.67 22.92 17.41
C ALA A 31 13.62 21.90 16.25
N ALA A 32 14.76 21.43 15.73
CA ALA A 32 14.82 20.14 15.05
C ALA A 32 14.73 19.02 16.10
N ALA A 33 13.67 19.02 16.90
CA ALA A 33 13.29 17.91 17.77
C ALA A 33 13.35 16.65 16.90
N ALA A 34 14.27 15.76 17.23
CA ALA A 34 14.62 14.59 16.43
C ALA A 34 13.33 13.89 15.99
N ALA A 35 13.01 13.96 14.69
CA ALA A 35 11.82 13.32 14.15
C ALA A 35 11.84 11.85 14.59
N PRO A 36 10.72 11.32 15.13
CA PRO A 36 10.71 9.99 15.70
C PRO A 36 11.23 8.97 14.69
N PRO A 37 12.04 8.00 15.13
CA PRO A 37 12.63 7.01 14.26
C PRO A 37 11.53 6.31 13.45
N SER A 38 11.62 6.37 12.12
CA SER A 38 10.65 5.76 11.21
C SER A 38 11.19 4.47 10.62
N LEU A 39 10.28 3.56 10.27
CA LEU A 39 10.60 2.32 9.57
C LEU A 39 11.37 2.63 8.28
N ARG A 40 12.43 1.86 8.00
CA ARG A 40 13.25 2.05 6.80
C ARG A 40 12.92 0.98 5.78
N TRP A 41 12.72 1.39 4.52
CA TRP A 41 12.59 0.46 3.41
C TRP A 41 13.85 -0.39 3.24
N ARG A 42 13.68 -1.68 2.93
CA ARG A 42 14.78 -2.54 2.50
C ARG A 42 15.18 -2.18 1.06
N GLY A 43 16.48 -1.98 0.83
CA GLY A 43 17.06 -1.93 -0.51
C GLY A 43 17.37 -3.35 -1.02
N PRO A 44 17.32 -3.61 -2.35
CA PRO A 44 16.78 -2.75 -3.40
C PRO A 44 15.25 -2.74 -3.42
N TRP A 45 14.66 -1.54 -3.43
CA TRP A 45 13.22 -1.36 -3.14
C TRP A 45 12.28 -2.06 -4.13
N ARG A 46 12.61 -2.10 -5.43
CA ARG A 46 11.76 -2.72 -6.46
C ARG A 46 11.60 -4.22 -6.25
N THR A 47 12.71 -4.91 -5.97
CA THR A 47 12.72 -6.36 -5.73
C THR A 47 11.90 -6.70 -4.49
N TRP A 48 12.07 -5.95 -3.39
CA TRP A 48 11.28 -6.16 -2.18
C TRP A 48 9.80 -5.84 -2.36
N LEU A 49 9.46 -4.89 -3.23
CA LEU A 49 8.07 -4.56 -3.57
C LEU A 49 7.41 -5.72 -4.33
N LEU A 50 8.04 -6.21 -5.41
CA LEU A 50 7.54 -7.34 -6.19
C LEU A 50 7.49 -8.62 -5.37
N LEU A 51 8.52 -8.88 -4.56
CA LEU A 51 8.57 -10.05 -3.68
C LEU A 51 7.46 -9.99 -2.62
N SER A 52 7.25 -8.83 -1.99
CA SER A 52 6.15 -8.65 -1.05
C SER A 52 4.80 -8.87 -1.72
N TRP A 53 4.61 -8.32 -2.92
CA TRP A 53 3.37 -8.49 -3.68
C TRP A 53 3.11 -9.97 -4.00
N ALA A 54 4.12 -10.68 -4.51
CA ALA A 54 4.01 -12.09 -4.84
C ALA A 54 3.72 -12.93 -3.59
N ILE A 55 4.50 -12.76 -2.52
CA ILE A 55 4.33 -13.52 -1.28
C ILE A 55 2.97 -13.23 -0.64
N CYS A 56 2.54 -11.97 -0.52
CA CYS A 56 1.23 -11.63 0.06
C CYS A 56 0.06 -12.20 -0.75
N THR A 57 0.20 -12.28 -2.07
CA THR A 57 -0.83 -12.85 -2.96
C THR A 57 -0.87 -14.37 -2.86
N LEU A 58 0.28 -15.02 -2.97
CA LEU A 58 0.38 -16.50 -2.90
C LEU A 58 0.06 -17.05 -1.51
N ALA A 59 0.40 -16.31 -0.45
CA ALA A 59 0.06 -16.68 0.92
C ALA A 59 -1.42 -16.44 1.26
N SER A 60 -2.20 -15.83 0.37
CA SER A 60 -3.63 -15.62 0.61
C SER A 60 -4.36 -16.96 0.56
N PRO A 61 -5.07 -17.35 1.65
CA PRO A 61 -5.75 -18.65 1.68
C PRO A 61 -6.84 -18.71 0.60
N THR A 62 -7.52 -17.60 0.34
CA THR A 62 -8.53 -17.50 -0.71
C THR A 62 -7.94 -17.65 -2.11
N PHE A 63 -6.77 -17.06 -2.36
CA PHE A 63 -6.06 -17.22 -3.64
C PHE A 63 -5.71 -18.69 -3.87
N ALA A 64 -5.05 -19.32 -2.89
CA ALA A 64 -4.66 -20.72 -2.98
C ALA A 64 -5.88 -21.63 -3.17
N PHE A 65 -6.94 -21.41 -2.40
CA PHE A 65 -8.17 -22.19 -2.48
C PHE A 65 -8.82 -22.09 -3.86
N VAL A 66 -9.04 -20.88 -4.38
CA VAL A 66 -9.67 -20.68 -5.70
C VAL A 66 -8.80 -21.23 -6.83
N VAL A 67 -7.49 -21.01 -6.80
CA VAL A 67 -6.58 -21.55 -7.83
C VAL A 67 -6.58 -23.08 -7.83
N VAL A 68 -6.54 -23.71 -6.66
CA VAL A 68 -6.62 -25.18 -6.56
C VAL A 68 -7.95 -25.70 -7.11
N LEU A 69 -9.08 -25.05 -6.78
CA LEU A 69 -10.38 -25.42 -7.34
C LEU A 69 -10.39 -25.31 -8.87
N LEU A 70 -9.88 -24.21 -9.43
CA LEU A 70 -9.78 -24.00 -10.87
C LEU A 70 -8.84 -25.00 -11.57
N CYS A 71 -7.80 -25.48 -10.88
CA CYS A 71 -6.91 -26.51 -11.39
C CYS A 71 -7.54 -27.91 -11.37
N ILE A 72 -8.42 -28.20 -10.41
CA ILE A 72 -9.15 -29.47 -10.33
C ILE A 72 -10.24 -29.52 -11.40
N ASP A 73 -11.06 -28.46 -11.48
CA ASP A 73 -12.09 -28.33 -12.49
C ASP A 73 -12.24 -26.86 -12.93
N ALA A 74 -11.78 -26.58 -14.14
CA ALA A 74 -11.90 -25.26 -14.75
C ALA A 74 -13.31 -25.00 -15.32
N ARG A 75 -14.19 -26.02 -15.34
CA ARG A 75 -15.59 -25.85 -15.74
C ARG A 75 -16.33 -25.27 -14.56
N SER A 76 -16.61 -23.98 -14.65
CA SER A 76 -17.48 -23.30 -13.70
C SER A 76 -18.61 -22.64 -14.46
N ASP A 77 -19.80 -22.59 -13.86
CA ASP A 77 -20.98 -21.96 -14.47
C ASP A 77 -20.74 -20.47 -14.79
N ASN A 78 -19.78 -19.84 -14.09
CA ASN A 78 -19.39 -18.44 -14.26
C ASN A 78 -17.87 -18.27 -14.35
N PRO A 79 -17.23 -18.67 -15.47
CA PRO A 79 -15.77 -18.74 -15.57
C PRO A 79 -15.11 -17.38 -15.35
N TYR A 80 -15.71 -16.29 -15.86
CA TYR A 80 -15.19 -14.93 -15.66
C TYR A 80 -15.16 -14.50 -14.20
N PHE A 81 -16.18 -14.87 -13.40
CA PHE A 81 -16.20 -14.54 -11.99
C PHE A 81 -15.11 -15.29 -11.23
N TRP A 82 -15.01 -16.61 -11.42
CA TRP A 82 -14.02 -17.43 -10.71
C TRP A 82 -12.58 -17.06 -11.05
N TRP A 83 -12.28 -16.79 -12.32
CA TRP A 83 -10.96 -16.29 -12.74
C TRP A 83 -10.67 -14.87 -12.26
N SER A 84 -11.69 -14.07 -11.97
CA SER A 84 -11.50 -12.72 -11.42
C SER A 84 -11.04 -12.74 -9.97
N LEU A 85 -11.46 -13.71 -9.15
CA LEU A 85 -11.12 -13.77 -7.73
C LEU A 85 -9.60 -13.74 -7.44
N PRO A 86 -8.74 -14.57 -8.05
CA PRO A 86 -7.29 -14.47 -7.84
C PRO A 86 -6.71 -13.13 -8.31
N LEU A 87 -7.26 -12.56 -9.40
CA LEU A 87 -6.86 -11.24 -9.89
C LEU A 87 -7.26 -10.13 -8.92
N ILE A 88 -8.42 -10.23 -8.28
CA ILE A 88 -8.89 -9.28 -7.28
C ILE A 88 -7.97 -9.27 -6.06
N VAL A 89 -7.55 -10.45 -5.58
CA VAL A 89 -6.57 -10.54 -4.46
C VAL A 89 -5.25 -9.90 -4.86
N ALA A 90 -4.73 -10.23 -6.05
CA ALA A 90 -3.49 -9.67 -6.56
C ALA A 90 -3.55 -8.14 -6.71
N ALA A 91 -4.67 -7.61 -7.22
CA ALA A 91 -4.91 -6.18 -7.37
C ALA A 91 -5.06 -5.47 -6.02
N GLY A 92 -5.78 -6.06 -5.07
CA GLY A 92 -5.94 -5.53 -3.70
C GLY A 92 -4.59 -5.36 -3.01
N ASN A 93 -3.72 -6.37 -3.07
CA ASN A 93 -2.35 -6.29 -2.57
C ASN A 93 -1.53 -5.22 -3.30
N ALA A 94 -1.59 -5.15 -4.64
CA ALA A 94 -0.84 -4.17 -5.42
C ALA A 94 -1.20 -2.72 -5.04
N VAL A 95 -2.50 -2.41 -4.96
CA VAL A 95 -3.00 -1.08 -4.57
C VAL A 95 -2.59 -0.74 -3.15
N ALA A 96 -2.67 -1.69 -2.21
CA ALA A 96 -2.27 -1.47 -0.83
C ALA A 96 -0.76 -1.17 -0.71
N ILE A 97 0.09 -1.91 -1.42
CA ILE A 97 1.54 -1.67 -1.48
C ILE A 97 1.82 -0.27 -2.05
N LEU A 98 1.21 0.08 -3.18
CA LEU A 98 1.44 1.36 -3.85
C LEU A 98 1.01 2.54 -2.96
N ARG A 99 -0.17 2.44 -2.32
CA ARG A 99 -0.64 3.43 -1.35
C ARG A 99 0.29 3.54 -0.14
N THR A 100 0.82 2.41 0.34
CA THR A 100 1.77 2.36 1.45
C THR A 100 3.07 3.06 1.08
N HIS A 101 3.58 2.82 -0.13
CA HIS A 101 4.77 3.46 -0.66
C HIS A 101 4.62 4.99 -0.76
N TYR A 102 3.54 5.47 -1.40
CA TYR A 102 3.27 6.90 -1.51
C TYR A 102 3.08 7.56 -0.14
N ARG A 103 2.34 6.92 0.76
CA ARG A 103 2.11 7.47 2.10
C ARG A 103 3.39 7.52 2.91
N HIS A 104 4.23 6.49 2.84
CA HIS A 104 5.50 6.45 3.55
C HIS A 104 6.47 7.55 3.09
N GLY A 105 6.48 7.86 1.79
CA GLY A 105 7.27 8.98 1.25
C GLY A 105 6.82 10.36 1.76
N ARG A 106 5.53 10.53 2.09
CA ARG A 106 4.99 11.79 2.65
C ARG A 106 5.05 11.84 4.17
N ARG A 107 4.77 10.72 4.84
CA ARG A 107 4.70 10.59 6.29
C ARG A 107 5.12 9.17 6.66
N GLY A 108 6.36 9.02 7.12
CA GLY A 108 6.92 7.75 7.55
C GLY A 108 6.05 7.05 8.59
N TYR A 109 6.05 5.72 8.59
CA TYR A 109 5.39 4.94 9.62
C TYR A 109 6.36 4.76 10.79
N ALA A 110 5.89 5.02 12.01
CA ALA A 110 6.67 4.80 13.22
C ALA A 110 6.71 3.33 13.65
N ASP A 111 5.65 2.57 13.32
CA ASP A 111 5.47 1.17 13.76
C ASP A 111 4.90 0.28 12.63
N ARG A 112 5.29 -1.00 12.66
CA ARG A 112 4.85 -2.05 11.74
C ARG A 112 3.36 -2.33 11.88
N ALA A 113 2.79 -2.28 13.09
CA ALA A 113 1.37 -2.56 13.27
C ALA A 113 0.48 -1.50 12.62
N ALA A 114 0.87 -0.22 12.71
CA ALA A 114 0.18 0.87 12.02
C ALA A 114 0.22 0.71 10.49
N LEU A 115 1.37 0.31 9.95
CA LEU A 115 1.53 0.00 8.52
C LEU A 115 0.66 -1.19 8.11
N ALA A 116 0.71 -2.29 8.88
CA ALA A 116 -0.05 -3.50 8.61
C ALA A 116 -1.56 -3.26 8.58
N ARG A 117 -2.10 -2.50 9.55
CA ARG A 117 -3.52 -2.13 9.59
C ARG A 117 -3.92 -1.29 8.38
N GLN A 118 -3.12 -0.28 8.03
CA GLN A 118 -3.42 0.58 6.88
C GLN A 118 -3.39 -0.21 5.57
N HIS A 119 -2.42 -1.10 5.44
CA HIS A 119 -2.29 -1.98 4.28
C HIS A 119 -3.50 -2.91 4.16
N ALA A 120 -3.81 -3.65 5.23
CA ALA A 120 -4.95 -4.56 5.26
C ALA A 120 -6.27 -3.85 4.95
N ALA A 121 -6.54 -2.70 5.58
CA ALA A 121 -7.74 -1.91 5.32
C ALA A 121 -7.84 -1.44 3.86
N THR A 122 -6.71 -1.03 3.26
CA THR A 122 -6.69 -0.62 1.85
C THR A 122 -6.96 -1.81 0.93
N ALA A 123 -6.30 -2.95 1.18
CA ALA A 123 -6.46 -4.15 0.38
C ALA A 123 -7.89 -4.69 0.47
N GLN A 124 -8.46 -4.75 1.68
CA GLN A 124 -9.83 -5.16 1.93
C GLN A 124 -10.85 -4.28 1.19
N ALA A 125 -10.70 -2.96 1.27
CA ALA A 125 -11.60 -2.04 0.59
C ALA A 125 -11.52 -2.19 -0.94
N THR A 126 -10.30 -2.28 -1.50
CA THR A 126 -10.10 -2.48 -2.93
C THR A 126 -10.65 -3.83 -3.39
N ALA A 127 -10.33 -4.91 -2.68
CA ALA A 127 -10.80 -6.24 -3.01
C ALA A 127 -12.32 -6.37 -2.89
N GLY A 128 -12.92 -5.80 -1.85
CA GLY A 128 -14.37 -5.78 -1.67
C GLY A 128 -15.08 -5.02 -2.79
N ALA A 129 -14.58 -3.85 -3.18
CA ALA A 129 -15.14 -3.08 -4.30
C ALA A 129 -15.07 -3.86 -5.62
N LEU A 130 -13.92 -4.48 -5.92
CA LEU A 130 -13.75 -5.27 -7.14
C LEU A 130 -14.58 -6.56 -7.11
N PHE A 131 -14.72 -7.22 -5.95
CA PHE A 131 -15.57 -8.39 -5.77
C PHE A 131 -17.04 -8.06 -6.05
N LEU A 132 -17.54 -6.95 -5.50
CA LEU A 132 -18.91 -6.50 -5.76
C LEU A 132 -19.10 -6.18 -7.24
N ALA A 133 -18.14 -5.50 -7.87
CA ALA A 133 -18.19 -5.19 -9.31
C ALA A 133 -18.21 -6.47 -10.17
N ALA A 134 -17.34 -7.44 -9.88
CA ALA A 134 -17.30 -8.71 -10.60
C ALA A 134 -18.57 -9.55 -10.37
N GLY A 135 -19.07 -9.60 -9.13
CA GLY A 135 -20.31 -10.29 -8.78
C GLY A 135 -21.53 -9.67 -9.42
N ALA A 136 -21.59 -8.33 -9.51
CA ALA A 136 -22.67 -7.63 -10.19
C ALA A 136 -22.61 -7.83 -11.71
N ALA A 137 -21.41 -7.75 -12.30
CA ALA A 137 -21.22 -7.93 -13.75
C ALA A 137 -21.51 -9.37 -14.22
N SER A 138 -21.26 -10.38 -13.37
CA SER A 138 -21.58 -11.78 -13.67
C SER A 138 -23.02 -12.15 -13.35
N GLY A 139 -23.77 -11.32 -12.61
CA GLY A 139 -25.10 -11.66 -12.13
C GLY A 139 -25.11 -12.71 -11.01
N LEU A 140 -23.94 -13.13 -10.51
CA LEU A 140 -23.79 -14.18 -9.49
C LEU A 140 -24.07 -13.66 -8.07
N LEU A 141 -23.90 -12.35 -7.84
CA LEU A 141 -24.00 -11.77 -6.49
C LEU A 141 -25.39 -11.97 -5.83
N PRO A 142 -26.53 -11.77 -6.52
CA PRO A 142 -27.84 -12.05 -5.96
C PRO A 142 -28.05 -13.53 -5.62
N GLU A 143 -27.49 -14.45 -6.40
CA GLU A 143 -27.62 -15.90 -6.15
C GLU A 143 -26.83 -16.32 -4.92
N LEU A 144 -25.59 -15.86 -4.79
CA LEU A 144 -24.78 -16.11 -3.59
C LEU A 144 -25.41 -15.48 -2.34
N ALA A 145 -25.94 -14.26 -2.46
CA ALA A 145 -26.61 -13.60 -1.36
C ALA A 145 -27.89 -14.32 -0.95
N ALA A 146 -28.66 -14.85 -1.90
CA ALA A 146 -29.84 -15.66 -1.63
C ALA A 146 -29.48 -16.99 -0.95
N MET A 147 -28.37 -17.62 -1.32
CA MET A 147 -27.87 -18.81 -0.63
C MET A 147 -27.46 -18.50 0.82
N LEU A 148 -26.88 -17.32 1.08
CA LEU A 148 -26.44 -16.92 2.41
C LEU A 148 -27.59 -16.49 3.32
N LEU A 149 -28.59 -15.78 2.79
CA LEU A 149 -29.65 -15.14 3.58
C LEU A 149 -31.02 -15.81 3.44
N GLY A 150 -31.17 -16.80 2.54
CA GLY A 150 -32.43 -17.50 2.30
C GLY A 150 -33.51 -16.66 1.61
N THR A 151 -33.18 -15.51 1.02
CA THR A 151 -34.13 -14.61 0.33
C THR A 151 -33.55 -14.04 -0.96
N ARG A 152 -34.42 -13.83 -1.96
CA ARG A 152 -34.10 -13.18 -3.25
C ARG A 152 -34.48 -11.70 -3.27
N ASP A 153 -34.98 -11.15 -2.17
CA ASP A 153 -35.35 -9.75 -2.09
C ASP A 153 -34.12 -8.85 -2.29
N ALA A 154 -34.26 -7.80 -3.11
CA ALA A 154 -33.15 -6.97 -3.53
C ALA A 154 -32.39 -6.29 -2.37
N GLY A 155 -33.11 -5.86 -1.32
CA GLY A 155 -32.51 -5.23 -0.14
C GLY A 155 -31.62 -6.19 0.65
N PRO A 156 -32.16 -7.31 1.16
CA PRO A 156 -31.37 -8.37 1.78
C PRO A 156 -30.24 -8.89 0.87
N ALA A 157 -30.48 -9.08 -0.42
CA ALA A 157 -29.45 -9.53 -1.36
C ALA A 157 -28.25 -8.57 -1.42
N ALA A 158 -28.49 -7.25 -1.40
CA ALA A 158 -27.41 -6.26 -1.33
C ALA A 158 -26.60 -6.37 -0.03
N LEU A 159 -27.26 -6.56 1.12
CA LEU A 159 -26.59 -6.78 2.40
C LEU A 159 -25.77 -8.08 2.39
N GLY A 160 -26.29 -9.16 1.81
CA GLY A 160 -25.59 -10.42 1.63
C GLY A 160 -24.36 -10.27 0.75
N GLY A 161 -24.46 -9.53 -0.37
CA GLY A 161 -23.32 -9.22 -1.22
C GLY A 161 -22.24 -8.42 -0.51
N ILE A 162 -22.62 -7.43 0.29
CA ILE A 162 -21.68 -6.66 1.14
C ILE A 162 -21.01 -7.57 2.17
N ALA A 163 -21.77 -8.43 2.85
CA ALA A 163 -21.24 -9.37 3.84
C ALA A 163 -20.24 -10.35 3.20
N LEU A 164 -20.56 -10.89 2.01
CA LEU A 164 -19.65 -11.73 1.23
C LEU A 164 -18.38 -10.98 0.84
N ALA A 165 -18.49 -9.74 0.37
CA ALA A 165 -17.34 -8.92 0.00
C ALA A 165 -16.43 -8.61 1.20
N MET A 166 -17.03 -8.33 2.37
CA MET A 166 -16.28 -8.14 3.62
C MET A 166 -15.58 -9.44 4.04
N GLY A 167 -16.30 -10.56 4.05
CA GLY A 167 -15.74 -11.87 4.39
C GLY A 167 -14.59 -12.26 3.47
N PHE A 168 -14.78 -12.11 2.16
CA PHE A 168 -13.73 -12.32 1.16
C PHE A 168 -12.53 -11.42 1.39
N GLY A 169 -12.74 -10.12 1.63
CA GLY A 169 -11.67 -9.16 1.89
C GLY A 169 -10.85 -9.54 3.13
N VAL A 170 -11.52 -9.87 4.24
CA VAL A 170 -10.90 -10.26 5.51
C VAL A 170 -10.09 -11.55 5.34
N ALA A 171 -10.72 -12.62 4.83
CA ALA A 171 -10.06 -13.90 4.61
C ALA A 171 -8.83 -13.77 3.70
N SER A 172 -8.91 -12.88 2.71
CA SER A 172 -7.85 -12.75 1.70
C SER A 172 -6.65 -11.91 2.16
N HIS A 173 -6.82 -10.96 3.08
CA HIS A 173 -5.82 -9.88 3.29
C HIS A 173 -5.42 -9.60 4.74
N VAL A 174 -6.02 -10.26 5.74
CA VAL A 174 -5.74 -9.95 7.15
C VAL A 174 -4.25 -10.13 7.51
N HIS A 175 -3.60 -11.15 6.94
CA HIS A 175 -2.18 -11.48 7.15
C HIS A 175 -1.24 -10.70 6.23
N ALA A 176 -1.72 -10.23 5.08
CA ALA A 176 -0.91 -9.56 4.06
C ALA A 176 -0.22 -8.29 4.59
N GLY A 177 -0.92 -7.53 5.43
CA GLY A 177 -0.36 -6.32 6.05
C GLY A 177 0.84 -6.61 6.94
N ALA A 178 0.76 -7.63 7.80
CA ALA A 178 1.86 -8.01 8.68
C ALA A 178 3.05 -8.57 7.89
N LEU A 179 2.76 -9.41 6.89
CA LEU A 179 3.77 -10.01 6.03
C LEU A 179 4.53 -8.96 5.21
N HIS A 180 3.81 -8.01 4.61
CA HIS A 180 4.42 -6.88 3.90
C HIS A 180 5.28 -6.02 4.83
N ALA A 181 4.79 -5.70 6.03
CA ALA A 181 5.54 -4.93 7.02
C ALA A 181 6.86 -5.61 7.41
N TRP A 182 6.85 -6.94 7.55
CA TRP A 182 8.02 -7.72 7.92
C TRP A 182 9.04 -7.85 6.77
N LEU A 183 8.55 -8.10 5.55
CA LEU A 183 9.36 -8.26 4.36
C LEU A 183 9.98 -6.94 3.89
N ALA A 184 9.19 -5.88 3.75
CA ALA A 184 9.62 -4.65 3.09
C ALA A 184 10.34 -3.65 4.02
N PHE A 185 10.12 -3.73 5.34
CA PHE A 185 10.61 -2.72 6.29
C PHE A 185 11.56 -3.30 7.36
N ARG A 186 12.58 -2.52 7.67
CA ARG A 186 13.45 -2.70 8.84
C ARG A 186 13.01 -1.77 9.95
N GLU A 187 13.17 -2.23 11.18
CA GLU A 187 13.02 -1.37 12.35
C GLU A 187 14.12 -0.29 12.36
N PRO A 188 13.80 0.92 12.79
CA PRO A 188 14.82 1.94 12.99
C PRO A 188 15.81 1.48 14.06
N ALA A 189 17.09 1.78 13.87
CA ALA A 189 18.22 1.21 14.63
C ALA A 189 18.32 1.63 16.13
N ALA A 190 17.24 2.06 16.77
CA ALA A 190 17.25 2.55 18.14
C ALA A 190 16.71 1.50 19.12
N ALA A 191 17.54 0.48 19.44
CA ALA A 191 17.41 -0.34 20.66
C ALA A 191 18.53 -1.39 20.86
N MET A 192 19.50 -1.54 19.95
CA MET A 192 20.53 -2.60 20.05
C MET A 192 21.91 -2.09 20.52
N ALA A 193 22.01 -0.84 20.97
CA ALA A 193 23.25 -0.25 21.46
C ALA A 193 23.02 0.67 22.67
N ALA A 194 22.52 0.11 23.76
CA ALA A 194 23.00 0.51 25.08
C ALA A 194 23.79 -0.68 25.61
N PRO A 195 25.14 -0.64 25.65
CA PRO A 195 25.90 -1.67 26.32
C PRO A 195 25.45 -1.70 27.79
N ALA A 196 25.07 -2.88 28.26
CA ALA A 196 24.92 -3.17 29.68
C ALA A 196 26.31 -3.08 30.33
N SER A 197 26.80 -1.87 30.55
CA SER A 197 27.97 -1.58 31.39
C SER A 197 27.53 -0.67 32.52
N ALA A 198 26.86 -1.25 33.52
CA ALA A 198 26.84 -0.76 34.90
C ALA A 198 26.01 -1.71 35.79
N ARG A 199 26.64 -2.78 36.27
CA ARG A 199 26.72 -3.12 37.71
C ARG A 199 27.53 -4.39 37.90
#